data_AF-A0A502S7D9-F1
#
_entry.id   AF-A0A502S7D9-F1
#
_cell.length_a   1.000
_cell.length_b   1.000
_cell.length_c   1.000
_cell.angle_alpha   90.00
_cell.angle_beta   90.00
_cell.angle_gamma   90.00
#
_symmetry.space_group_name_H-M   'P 1'
#
loop_
_entity.id
_entity.type
_entity.pdbx_description
1 polymer ?
#
loop_
_entity_poly.entity_id
_entity_poly.type
_entity_poly.pdbx_seq_one_letter_code
_entity_poly.pdbx_strand_id
1 'polypeptide(L)'
;MAVIARYRGEILDLAQRQTATDPTFRRLYNHGNLQFTYCLWGLMPGSLGDEESPFNECSHAYLAAAKALLAHMAMMPAARREAKTLISDIDAEMVRSGASWILCQYSGEAFSTGAVVEPRWRDIFFHLPSLAVILAMVAALGAAAWSIFRSPAPRAGAA
;
A
#
# COMPACT_ATOMS: atom_id res chain seq x y z
N MET A 1 -6.98 0.46 9.96
CA MET A 1 -5.71 0.34 9.20
C MET A 1 -5.07 1.68 8.80
N ALA A 2 -5.81 2.80 8.75
CA ALA A 2 -5.25 4.11 8.41
C ALA A 2 -4.04 4.56 9.26
N VAL A 3 -4.00 4.23 10.55
CA VAL A 3 -2.83 4.49 11.41
C VAL A 3 -1.62 3.69 10.93
N ILE A 4 -1.77 2.38 10.73
CA ILE A 4 -0.70 1.50 10.20
C ILE A 4 -0.16 2.02 8.85
N ALA A 5 -1.02 2.57 8.00
CA ALA A 5 -0.60 3.14 6.73
C ALA A 5 0.42 4.28 6.88
N ARG A 6 0.24 5.15 7.89
CA ARG A 6 1.18 6.24 8.18
C ARG A 6 2.54 5.71 8.65
N TYR A 7 2.55 4.64 9.43
CA TYR A 7 3.77 4.01 9.95
C TYR A 7 4.38 2.96 9.02
N ARG A 8 3.77 2.65 7.87
CA ARG A 8 4.25 1.58 6.97
C ARG A 8 5.70 1.82 6.53
N GLY A 9 6.08 3.07 6.26
CA GLY A 9 7.45 3.43 5.91
C GLY A 9 8.43 3.02 7.01
N GLU A 10 8.19 3.46 8.25
CA GLU A 10 9.04 3.14 9.41
C GLU A 10 9.11 1.65 9.71
N ILE A 11 8.01 0.90 9.51
CA ILE A 11 7.99 -0.56 9.64
C ILE A 11 8.93 -1.20 8.62
N LEU A 12 8.87 -0.77 7.36
CA LEU A 12 9.71 -1.33 6.30
C LEU A 12 11.17 -0.91 6.46
N ASP A 13 11.44 0.33 6.88
CA ASP A 13 12.78 0.79 7.17
C ASP A 13 13.41 -0.03 8.32
N LEU A 14 12.64 -0.33 9.37
CA LEU A 14 13.08 -1.22 10.44
C LEU A 14 13.36 -2.63 9.90
N ALA A 15 12.49 -3.16 9.05
CA ALA A 15 12.66 -4.47 8.44
C ALA A 15 13.92 -4.54 7.56
N GLN A 16 14.19 -3.51 6.76
CA GLN A 16 15.36 -3.46 5.87
C GLN A 16 16.70 -3.46 6.62
N ARG A 17 16.73 -3.00 7.89
CA ARG A 17 17.93 -3.05 8.74
C ARG A 17 18.23 -4.43 9.31
N GLN A 18 17.30 -5.40 9.20
CA GLN A 18 17.48 -6.72 9.80
C GLN A 18 18.33 -7.63 8.91
N THR A 19 19.47 -8.08 9.43
CA THR A 19 20.36 -9.02 8.73
C THR A 19 20.10 -10.48 9.11
N ALA A 20 19.73 -10.74 10.37
CA ALA A 20 19.35 -12.07 10.86
C ALA A 20 17.83 -12.26 10.72
N THR A 21 17.40 -12.87 9.61
CA THR A 21 15.97 -13.09 9.28
C THR A 21 15.62 -14.57 9.19
N ASP A 22 14.39 -14.93 9.56
CA ASP A 22 13.85 -16.28 9.44
C ASP A 22 12.88 -16.42 8.24
N PRO A 23 12.38 -17.63 7.90
CA PRO A 23 11.43 -17.79 6.80
C PRO A 23 10.12 -17.01 6.95
N THR A 24 9.61 -16.84 8.17
CA THR A 24 8.36 -16.10 8.43
C THR A 24 8.54 -14.63 8.13
N PHE A 25 9.62 -14.02 8.62
CA PHE A 25 9.99 -12.64 8.29
C PHE A 25 10.02 -12.42 6.78
N ARG A 26 10.76 -13.27 6.06
CA ARG A 26 10.94 -13.14 4.60
C ARG A 26 9.63 -13.30 3.84
N ARG A 27 8.77 -14.23 4.25
CA ARG A 27 7.43 -14.39 3.65
C ARG A 27 6.56 -13.17 3.87
N LEU A 28 6.48 -12.65 5.09
CA LEU A 28 5.67 -11.47 5.40
C LEU A 28 6.16 -10.23 4.64
N TYR A 29 7.48 -9.99 4.64
CA TYR A 29 8.09 -8.87 3.92
C TYR A 29 7.86 -8.95 2.41
N ASN A 30 8.14 -10.11 1.80
CA ASN A 30 8.00 -10.29 0.36
C ASN A 30 6.54 -10.26 -0.08
N HIS A 31 5.65 -10.98 0.63
CA HIS A 31 4.22 -10.97 0.33
C HIS A 31 3.62 -9.58 0.50
N GLY A 32 3.95 -8.85 1.57
CA GLY A 32 3.45 -7.49 1.79
C GLY A 32 3.88 -6.51 0.68
N ASN A 33 5.11 -6.63 0.16
CA ASN A 33 5.57 -5.81 -0.97
C ASN A 33 4.90 -6.20 -2.29
N LEU A 34 4.66 -7.50 -2.51
CA LEU A 34 3.92 -7.98 -3.67
C LEU A 34 2.46 -7.50 -3.63
N GLN A 35 1.77 -7.68 -2.51
CA GLN A 35 0.39 -7.21 -2.29
C GLN A 35 0.28 -5.69 -2.48
N PHE A 36 1.25 -4.92 -1.98
CA PHE A 36 1.31 -3.47 -2.17
C PHE A 36 1.40 -3.07 -3.64
N THR A 37 2.15 -3.81 -4.44
CA THR A 37 2.29 -3.60 -5.89
C THR A 37 0.98 -3.90 -6.62
N TYR A 38 0.31 -5.01 -6.29
CA TYR A 38 -1.01 -5.35 -6.84
C TYR A 38 -2.08 -4.30 -6.50
N CYS A 39 -1.92 -3.63 -5.35
CA CYS A 39 -2.78 -2.52 -4.92
C CYS A 39 -2.32 -1.15 -5.42
N LEU A 40 -1.61 -1.10 -6.55
CA LEU A 40 -1.13 0.13 -7.19
C LEU A 40 -0.38 1.05 -6.22
N TRP A 41 0.49 0.46 -5.39
CA TRP A 41 1.31 1.18 -4.40
C TRP A 41 0.48 2.03 -3.43
N GLY A 42 -0.78 1.68 -3.20
CA GLY A 42 -1.69 2.45 -2.34
C GLY A 42 -2.00 3.85 -2.86
N LEU A 43 -1.81 4.11 -4.16
CA LEU A 43 -2.03 5.43 -4.77
C LEU A 43 -3.51 5.74 -5.03
N MET A 44 -4.38 4.74 -4.99
CA MET A 44 -5.81 4.92 -5.28
C MET A 44 -6.49 5.73 -4.16
N PRO A 45 -7.20 6.84 -4.46
CA PRO A 45 -7.93 7.60 -3.46
C PRO A 45 -8.99 6.76 -2.75
N GLY A 46 -9.22 7.07 -1.48
CA GLY A 46 -10.23 6.41 -0.67
C GLY A 46 -9.92 4.96 -0.31
N SER A 47 -8.78 4.39 -0.72
CA SER A 47 -8.50 2.96 -0.56
C SER A 47 -8.41 2.44 0.88
N LEU A 48 -8.52 3.31 1.89
CA LEU A 48 -8.56 2.93 3.30
C LEU A 48 -9.78 3.48 4.04
N GLY A 49 -10.24 4.68 3.68
CA GLY A 49 -11.33 5.37 4.38
C GLY A 49 -12.69 5.20 3.72
N ASP A 50 -12.73 4.78 2.46
CA ASP A 50 -13.94 4.54 1.69
C ASP A 50 -14.15 3.03 1.55
N GLU A 51 -15.20 2.52 2.20
CA GLU A 51 -15.53 1.09 2.21
C GLU A 51 -16.03 0.58 0.85
N GLU A 52 -16.55 1.48 0.01
CA GLU A 52 -17.00 1.15 -1.34
C GLU A 52 -15.83 1.15 -2.34
N SER A 53 -14.66 1.64 -1.94
CA SER A 53 -13.48 1.65 -2.80
C SER A 53 -13.12 0.23 -3.27
N PRO A 54 -12.91 0.02 -4.58
CA PRO A 54 -12.48 -1.27 -5.12
C PRO A 54 -11.10 -1.72 -4.62
N PHE A 55 -10.35 -0.81 -3.99
CA PHE A 55 -9.02 -1.04 -3.44
C PHE A 55 -9.04 -1.18 -1.91
N ASN A 56 -10.21 -1.12 -1.25
CA ASN A 56 -10.33 -1.15 0.21
C ASN A 56 -9.75 -2.44 0.78
N GLU A 57 -10.25 -3.59 0.33
CA GLU A 57 -9.82 -4.92 0.80
C GLU A 57 -8.33 -5.17 0.57
N CYS A 58 -7.88 -4.96 -0.66
CA CYS A 58 -6.49 -5.21 -1.03
C CYS A 58 -5.53 -4.28 -0.27
N SER A 59 -5.95 -3.04 0.01
CA SER A 59 -5.14 -2.11 0.81
C SER A 59 -5.03 -2.53 2.27
N HIS A 60 -6.12 -3.08 2.82
CA HIS A 60 -6.10 -3.70 4.14
C HIS A 60 -5.20 -4.93 4.16
N ALA A 61 -5.15 -5.72 3.10
CA ALA A 61 -4.27 -6.90 3.01
C ALA A 61 -2.78 -6.54 3.13
N TYR A 62 -2.27 -5.55 2.37
CA TYR A 62 -0.84 -5.19 2.49
C TYR A 62 -0.51 -4.52 3.84
N LEU A 63 -1.46 -3.79 4.45
CA LEU A 63 -1.27 -3.19 5.77
C LEU A 63 -1.32 -4.22 6.88
N ALA A 64 -2.17 -5.24 6.75
CA ALA A 64 -2.19 -6.39 7.65
C ALA A 64 -0.85 -7.14 7.58
N ALA A 65 -0.28 -7.32 6.38
CA ALA A 65 1.06 -7.89 6.22
C ALA A 65 2.15 -7.04 6.91
N ALA A 66 2.10 -5.70 6.78
CA ALA A 66 3.02 -4.80 7.48
C ALA A 66 2.88 -4.89 9.02
N LYS A 67 1.63 -4.92 9.52
CA LYS A 67 1.35 -5.11 10.96
C LYS A 67 1.88 -6.46 11.47
N ALA A 68 1.64 -7.54 10.72
CA ALA A 68 2.12 -8.88 11.06
C ALA A 68 3.67 -8.94 11.04
N LEU A 69 4.31 -8.29 10.07
CA LEU A 69 5.77 -8.18 10.02
C LEU A 69 6.31 -7.46 11.25
N LEU A 70 5.71 -6.33 11.65
CA LEU A 70 6.11 -5.60 12.86
C LEU A 70 5.95 -6.46 14.12
N ALA A 71 4.81 -7.15 14.25
CA ALA A 71 4.57 -8.06 15.37
C ALA A 71 5.61 -9.19 15.42
N HIS A 72 6.02 -9.72 14.27
CA HIS A 72 7.08 -10.73 14.19
C HIS A 72 8.45 -10.16 14.60
N MET A 73 8.80 -8.95 14.14
CA MET A 73 10.03 -8.26 14.54
C MET A 73 10.11 -8.00 16.05
N ALA A 74 8.97 -7.79 16.73
CA ALA A 74 8.93 -7.66 18.18
C ALA A 74 9.35 -8.94 18.93
N MET A 75 9.32 -10.09 18.27
CA MET A 75 9.79 -11.37 18.81
C MET A 75 11.27 -11.64 18.49
N MET A 76 11.78 -11.06 17.39
CA MET A 76 13.17 -11.21 16.95
C MET A 76 14.15 -10.45 17.87
N PRO A 77 15.21 -11.08 18.42
CA PRO A 77 16.14 -10.41 19.34
C PRO A 77 16.76 -9.12 18.79
N ALA A 78 17.12 -9.10 17.50
CA ALA A 78 17.77 -7.96 16.84
C ALA A 78 16.85 -6.73 16.70
N ALA A 79 15.55 -6.95 16.41
CA ALA A 79 14.59 -5.88 16.15
C ALA A 79 13.70 -5.54 17.37
N ARG A 80 13.66 -6.41 18.38
CA ARG A 80 12.66 -6.40 19.47
C ARG A 80 12.43 -5.03 20.10
N ARG A 81 13.50 -4.31 20.42
CA ARG A 81 13.41 -3.03 21.12
C ARG A 81 12.72 -1.98 20.25
N GLU A 82 13.26 -1.76 19.05
CA GLU A 82 12.73 -0.78 18.08
C GLU A 82 11.31 -1.16 17.65
N ALA A 83 11.05 -2.44 17.40
CA ALA A 83 9.71 -2.91 17.03
C ALA A 83 8.69 -2.66 18.16
N LYS A 84 9.03 -2.93 19.42
CA LYS A 84 8.14 -2.66 20.55
C LYS A 84 7.90 -1.18 20.78
N THR A 85 8.91 -0.33 20.59
CA THR A 85 8.74 1.13 20.62
C THR A 85 7.74 1.55 19.54
N LEU A 86 7.94 1.11 18.29
CA LEU A 86 7.05 1.45 17.19
C LEU A 86 5.62 0.93 17.39
N ILE A 87 5.45 -0.28 17.95
CA ILE A 87 4.12 -0.79 18.34
C ILE A 87 3.47 0.13 19.37
N SER A 88 4.21 0.57 20.39
CA SER A 88 3.68 1.44 21.43
C SER A 88 3.24 2.81 20.87
N ASP A 89 3.99 3.36 19.92
CA ASP A 89 3.65 4.63 19.26
C ASP A 89 2.39 4.49 18.38
N ILE A 90 2.31 3.38 17.62
CA ILE A 90 1.14 3.04 16.82
C ILE A 90 -0.10 2.85 17.72
N ASP A 91 0.03 2.12 18.82
CA ASP A 91 -1.09 1.85 19.74
C ASP A 91 -1.60 3.15 20.40
N ALA A 92 -0.68 4.00 20.87
CA ALA A 92 -1.03 5.31 21.41
C ALA A 92 -1.80 6.16 20.39
N GLU A 93 -1.37 6.15 19.13
CA GLU A 93 -2.05 6.87 18.05
C GLU A 93 -3.39 6.23 17.66
N MET A 94 -3.50 4.90 17.65
CA MET A 94 -4.76 4.20 17.41
C MET A 94 -5.81 4.56 18.47
N VAL A 95 -5.41 4.66 19.74
CA VAL A 95 -6.30 5.09 20.82
C VAL A 95 -6.68 6.56 20.67
N ARG A 96 -5.72 7.46 20.46
CA ARG A 96 -5.98 8.92 20.33
C ARG A 96 -6.88 9.25 19.14
N SER A 97 -6.74 8.52 18.04
CA SER A 97 -7.53 8.72 16.82
C SER A 97 -8.87 7.96 16.82
N GLY A 98 -9.18 7.18 17.86
CA GLY A 98 -10.37 6.33 17.92
C GLY A 98 -10.34 5.11 16.98
N ALA A 99 -9.24 4.89 16.26
CA ALA A 99 -9.05 3.78 15.34
C ALA A 99 -8.95 2.41 16.02
N SER A 100 -8.78 2.38 17.36
CA SER A 100 -8.92 1.17 18.17
C SER A 100 -10.38 0.75 18.39
N TRP A 101 -11.35 1.65 18.16
CA TRP A 101 -12.78 1.40 18.37
C TRP A 101 -13.54 1.32 17.05
N ILE A 102 -13.29 2.26 16.13
CA ILE A 102 -13.95 2.30 14.82
C ILE A 102 -13.08 1.54 13.82
N LEU A 103 -13.51 0.34 13.46
CA LEU A 103 -12.85 -0.51 12.49
C LEU A 103 -13.60 -0.48 11.16
N CYS A 104 -12.91 -0.17 10.06
CA CYS A 104 -13.45 -0.41 8.72
C CYS A 104 -13.62 -1.92 8.50
N GLN A 105 -14.56 -2.32 7.63
CA GLN A 105 -14.94 -3.73 7.39
C GLN A 105 -13.76 -4.73 7.32
N TYR A 106 -12.69 -4.40 6.58
CA TYR A 106 -11.54 -5.30 6.37
C TYR A 106 -10.42 -5.14 7.42
N SER A 107 -10.60 -4.31 8.46
CA SER A 107 -9.57 -4.08 9.48
C SER A 107 -9.34 -5.29 10.39
N GLY A 108 -10.36 -6.16 10.52
CA GLY A 108 -10.32 -7.37 11.33
C GLY A 108 -10.18 -8.66 10.52
N GLU A 109 -10.06 -8.57 9.18
CA GLU A 109 -9.96 -9.76 8.34
C GLU A 109 -8.61 -10.47 8.45
N ALA A 110 -8.66 -11.79 8.25
CA ALA A 110 -7.49 -12.65 8.22
C ALA A 110 -7.03 -12.85 6.77
N PHE A 111 -5.88 -12.27 6.42
CA PHE A 111 -5.28 -12.41 5.10
C PHE A 111 -4.22 -13.52 5.09
N SER A 112 -4.25 -14.36 4.05
CA SER A 112 -3.29 -15.45 3.86
C SER A 112 -2.15 -15.03 2.93
N THR A 113 -0.91 -15.28 3.34
CA THR A 113 0.27 -15.11 2.45
C THR A 113 0.29 -16.06 1.24
N GLY A 114 -0.63 -17.04 1.18
CA GLY A 114 -0.76 -17.99 0.08
C GLY A 114 -1.58 -17.48 -1.11
N ALA A 115 -2.22 -16.31 -1.00
CA ALA A 115 -3.02 -15.72 -2.08
C ALA A 115 -2.84 -14.20 -2.10
N VAL A 116 -2.99 -13.60 -3.28
CA VAL A 116 -2.99 -12.14 -3.45
C VAL A 116 -4.44 -11.68 -3.48
N VAL A 117 -4.75 -10.63 -2.73
CA VAL A 117 -6.04 -9.95 -2.81
C VAL A 117 -5.97 -8.95 -3.96
N GLU A 118 -6.73 -9.16 -5.02
CA GLU A 118 -6.77 -8.22 -6.13
C GLU A 118 -7.78 -7.10 -5.86
N PRO A 119 -7.57 -5.88 -6.40
CA PRO A 119 -8.62 -4.88 -6.37
C PRO A 119 -9.82 -5.36 -7.19
N ARG A 120 -11.03 -4.93 -6.80
CA ARG A 120 -12.26 -5.28 -7.52
C ARG A 120 -12.35 -4.48 -8.81
N TRP A 121 -11.65 -4.94 -9.85
CA TRP A 121 -11.50 -4.21 -11.13
C TRP A 121 -12.83 -3.80 -11.77
N ARG A 122 -13.88 -4.63 -11.64
CA ARG A 122 -15.21 -4.33 -12.19
C ARG A 122 -15.89 -3.17 -11.48
N ASP A 123 -15.63 -3.01 -10.18
CA ASP A 123 -16.28 -1.99 -9.35
C ASP A 123 -15.68 -0.61 -9.57
N ILE A 124 -14.51 -0.51 -10.22
CA ILE A 124 -13.89 0.76 -10.61
C ILE A 124 -14.85 1.61 -11.44
N PHE A 125 -15.62 1.00 -12.34
CA PHE A 125 -16.57 1.74 -13.19
C PHE A 125 -17.73 2.36 -12.39
N PHE A 126 -17.98 1.87 -11.17
CA PHE A 126 -19.04 2.34 -10.29
C PHE A 126 -18.53 3.21 -9.14
N HIS A 127 -17.20 3.27 -8.94
CA HIS A 127 -16.56 4.10 -7.93
C HIS A 127 -15.93 5.36 -8.56
N LEU A 128 -16.69 6.45 -8.58
CA LEU A 128 -16.32 7.71 -9.26
C LEU A 128 -14.91 8.22 -8.95
N PRO A 129 -14.44 8.25 -7.67
CA PRO A 129 -13.08 8.70 -7.38
C PRO A 129 -12.00 7.86 -8.05
N SER A 130 -12.17 6.52 -8.06
CA SER A 130 -11.20 5.63 -8.71
C SER A 130 -11.23 5.75 -10.22
N LEU A 131 -12.43 5.84 -10.80
CA LEU A 131 -12.60 6.03 -12.23
C LEU A 131 -11.94 7.32 -12.71
N ALA A 132 -12.17 8.42 -11.99
CA ALA A 132 -11.60 9.73 -12.32
C ALA A 132 -10.07 9.69 -12.34
N VAL A 133 -9.42 9.07 -11.34
CA VAL A 133 -7.96 8.95 -11.30
C VAL A 133 -7.42 8.10 -12.44
N ILE A 134 -8.07 6.98 -12.77
CA ILE A 134 -7.64 6.14 -13.89
C ILE A 134 -7.78 6.87 -15.22
N LEU A 135 -8.90 7.56 -15.44
CA LEU A 135 -9.11 8.36 -16.65
C LEU A 135 -8.09 9.51 -16.75
N ALA A 136 -7.81 10.20 -15.65
CA ALA A 136 -6.81 11.26 -15.60
C ALA A 136 -5.40 10.71 -15.92
N MET A 137 -5.04 9.55 -15.39
CA MET A 137 -3.75 8.90 -15.66
C MET A 137 -3.63 8.48 -17.13
N VAL A 138 -4.67 7.87 -17.69
CA VAL A 138 -4.71 7.49 -19.12
C VAL A 138 -4.61 8.72 -20.01
N ALA A 139 -5.34 9.79 -19.69
CA ALA A 139 -5.27 11.05 -20.43
C ALA A 139 -3.88 11.68 -20.36
N ALA A 140 -3.24 11.69 -19.20
CA ALA A 140 -1.89 12.21 -19.01
C ALA A 140 -0.84 11.41 -19.81
N LEU A 141 -0.90 10.08 -19.76
CA LEU A 141 -0.01 9.22 -20.55
C LEU A 141 -0.24 9.39 -22.05
N GLY A 142 -1.50 9.52 -22.49
CA GLY A 142 -1.86 9.80 -23.87
C GLY A 142 -1.32 11.15 -24.36
N ALA A 143 -1.45 12.19 -23.55
CA ALA A 143 -0.90 13.52 -23.85
C ALA A 143 0.63 13.51 -23.92
N ALA A 144 1.29 12.79 -23.01
CA ALA A 144 2.76 12.63 -23.02
C ALA A 144 3.24 11.84 -24.24
N ALA A 145 2.58 10.74 -24.59
CA ALA A 145 2.91 10.00 -25.81
C ALA A 145 2.72 10.90 -27.05
N TRP A 146 1.62 11.62 -27.13
CA TRP A 146 1.34 12.52 -28.25
C TRP A 146 2.39 13.64 -28.38
N SER A 147 2.85 14.24 -27.27
CA SER A 147 3.90 15.27 -27.34
C SER A 147 5.25 14.71 -27.79
N ILE A 148 5.61 13.49 -27.35
CA ILE A 148 6.84 12.81 -27.78
C ILE A 148 6.79 12.48 -29.27
N PHE A 149 5.69 11.89 -29.75
CA PHE A 149 5.60 11.42 -31.14
C PHE A 149 5.18 12.50 -32.16
N ARG A 150 4.68 13.66 -31.72
CA ARG A 150 4.28 14.77 -32.61
C ARG A 150 5.40 15.77 -32.91
N SER A 151 6.59 15.61 -32.34
CA SER A 151 7.74 16.50 -32.64
C SER A 151 8.09 16.45 -34.14
N PRO A 152 7.92 17.53 -34.92
CA PRO A 152 8.31 17.54 -36.33
C PRO A 152 9.83 17.57 -36.45
N ALA A 153 10.39 16.76 -37.36
CA ALA A 153 11.80 16.88 -37.73
C ALA A 153 12.12 18.32 -38.21
N PRO A 154 13.28 18.89 -37.85
CA PRO A 154 13.65 20.22 -38.34
C PRO A 154 13.70 20.19 -39.86
N ARG A 155 13.02 21.16 -40.51
CA ARG A 155 13.10 21.38 -41.95
C ARG A 155 14.57 21.68 -42.31
N ALA A 156 15.29 20.68 -42.77
CA ALA A 156 16.52 20.88 -43.50
C ALA A 156 16.16 21.35 -44.92
N GLY A 157 16.66 22.54 -45.30
CA GLY A 157 16.64 23.03 -46.67
C GLY A 157 15.93 24.36 -46.85
N ALA A 158 16.56 25.44 -46.37
CA ALA A 158 16.48 26.71 -47.11
C ALA A 158 17.34 26.54 -48.39
N ALA A 159 16.76 26.87 -49.53
CA ALA A 159 17.46 27.11 -50.79
C ALA A 159 16.91 28.41 -51.37
#